data_AF-X1F2Y2-F1
#
_entry.id   AF-X1F2Y2-F1
#
_cell.length_a   1.000
_cell.length_b   1.000
_cell.length_c   1.000
_cell.angle_alpha   90.00
_cell.angle_beta   90.00
_cell.angle_gamma   90.00
#
_symmetry.space_group_name_H-M   'P 1'
#
loop_
_entity.id
_entity.type
_entity.pdbx_description
1 polymer ?
#
loop_
_entity_poly.entity_id
_entity_poly.type
_entity_poly.pdbx_seq_one_letter_code
_entity_poly.pdbx_strand_id
1 'polypeptide(L)'
;MSEIRSKVIEVEAETLEEARQKVKSQIPEGYALRSEQIISSGREKTVQAVANTTEEAFAKARGKILAGVKIIEEKELNAPERNIITVETFYPKNIAENHVWSEARRQLGDKAEVKNVELLTVGSKGFLGMGKKPNVYQAEIYKQARVGI
;
A
#
# COMPACT_ATOMS: atom_id res chain seq x y z
N MET A 1 -3.85 9.85 -39.62
CA MET A 1 -3.94 9.80 -38.14
C MET A 1 -3.31 11.09 -37.63
N SER A 2 -4.10 11.99 -37.03
CA SER A 2 -3.59 13.30 -36.58
C SER A 2 -2.89 13.12 -35.24
N GLU A 3 -1.59 13.44 -35.16
CA GLU A 3 -0.86 13.55 -33.89
C GLU A 3 -1.54 14.63 -33.03
N ILE A 4 -2.15 14.23 -31.90
CA ILE A 4 -2.64 15.20 -30.92
C ILE A 4 -1.40 15.82 -30.26
N ARG A 5 -0.99 17.00 -30.72
CA ARG A 5 0.10 17.78 -30.12
C ARG A 5 -0.38 18.34 -28.78
N SER A 6 -0.03 17.68 -27.68
CA SER A 6 -0.22 18.21 -26.33
C SER A 6 1.00 18.98 -25.86
N LYS A 7 0.80 20.21 -25.35
CA LYS A 7 1.83 21.02 -24.70
C LYS A 7 1.48 21.17 -23.22
N VAL A 8 2.46 20.95 -22.35
CA VAL A 8 2.34 21.21 -20.91
C VAL A 8 2.80 22.65 -20.64
N ILE A 9 2.00 23.41 -19.89
CA ILE A 9 2.31 24.77 -19.43
C ILE A 9 2.30 24.73 -17.91
N GLU A 10 3.42 25.06 -17.29
CA GLU A 10 3.56 25.17 -15.83
C GLU A 10 3.71 26.65 -15.47
N VAL A 11 2.92 27.11 -14.50
CA VAL A 11 2.96 28.50 -14.04
C VAL A 11 2.90 28.55 -12.52
N GLU A 12 3.64 29.50 -11.95
CA GLU A 12 3.62 29.83 -10.53
C GLU A 12 3.01 31.22 -10.32
N ALA A 13 2.20 31.37 -9.28
CA ALA A 13 1.54 32.60 -8.92
C ALA A 13 1.19 32.60 -7.42
N GLU A 14 0.89 33.79 -6.87
CA GLU A 14 0.57 33.93 -5.46
C GLU A 14 -0.84 33.40 -5.13
N THR A 15 -1.71 33.33 -6.13
CA THR A 15 -3.07 32.78 -6.01
C THR A 15 -3.41 31.82 -7.14
N LEU A 16 -4.34 30.90 -6.87
CA LEU A 16 -4.84 29.95 -7.88
C LEU A 16 -5.49 30.68 -9.07
N GLU A 17 -6.20 31.78 -8.80
CA GLU A 17 -6.88 32.54 -9.85
C GLU A 17 -5.89 33.25 -10.78
N GLU A 18 -4.82 33.82 -10.21
CA GLU A 18 -3.73 34.40 -10.98
C GLU A 18 -2.97 33.35 -11.81
N ALA A 19 -2.72 32.17 -11.23
CA ALA A 19 -2.13 31.04 -11.97
C ALA A 19 -3.01 30.66 -13.18
N ARG A 20 -4.32 30.55 -12.99
CA ARG A 20 -5.27 30.25 -14.07
C ARG A 20 -5.28 31.30 -15.17
N GLN A 21 -5.21 32.58 -14.81
CA GLN A 21 -5.11 33.66 -15.79
C GLN A 21 -3.80 33.57 -16.58
N LYS A 22 -2.67 33.29 -15.92
CA LYS A 22 -1.37 33.06 -16.58
C LYS A 22 -1.38 31.84 -17.51
N VAL A 23 -2.08 30.76 -17.15
CA VAL A 23 -2.26 29.62 -18.07
C VAL A 23 -3.04 30.07 -19.29
N LYS A 24 -4.21 30.69 -19.10
CA LYS A 24 -5.09 31.13 -20.20
C LYS A 24 -4.39 32.08 -21.17
N SER A 25 -3.55 32.99 -20.69
CA SER A 25 -2.79 33.91 -21.55
C SER A 25 -1.66 33.24 -22.33
N GLN A 26 -1.21 32.05 -21.92
CA GLN A 26 -0.18 31.27 -22.60
C GLN A 26 -0.72 30.18 -23.53
N ILE A 27 -2.05 29.99 -23.58
CA ILE A 27 -2.68 29.06 -24.53
C ILE A 27 -2.57 29.66 -25.94
N PRO A 28 -1.87 29.00 -26.88
CA PRO A 28 -1.78 29.49 -28.26
C PRO A 28 -3.15 29.44 -28.96
N GLU A 29 -3.37 30.33 -29.93
CA GLU A 29 -4.58 30.31 -30.74
C GLU A 29 -4.80 28.95 -31.40
N GLY A 30 -6.04 28.46 -31.40
CA GLY A 30 -6.40 27.14 -31.93
C GLY A 30 -6.18 25.96 -30.97
N TYR A 31 -5.64 26.19 -29.76
CA TYR A 31 -5.52 25.18 -28.71
C TYR A 31 -6.59 25.37 -27.62
N ALA A 32 -6.93 24.29 -26.92
CA ALA A 32 -7.84 24.31 -25.80
C ALA A 32 -7.22 23.62 -24.58
N LEU A 33 -7.60 24.06 -23.38
CA LEU A 33 -7.20 23.42 -22.14
C LEU A 33 -7.86 22.03 -22.05
N ARG A 34 -7.04 20.97 -22.03
CA ARG A 34 -7.54 19.59 -21.87
C ARG A 34 -7.64 19.16 -20.41
N SER A 35 -6.66 19.52 -19.60
CA SER A 35 -6.57 19.16 -18.18
C SER A 35 -5.80 20.21 -17.40
N GLU A 36 -6.27 20.51 -16.19
CA GLU A 36 -5.59 21.36 -15.22
C GLU A 36 -5.23 20.51 -13.98
N GLN A 37 -4.03 20.68 -13.45
CA GLN A 37 -3.62 20.04 -12.21
C GLN A 37 -2.82 21.04 -11.35
N ILE A 38 -3.23 21.19 -10.09
CA ILE A 38 -2.51 22.03 -9.12
C ILE A 38 -1.28 21.25 -8.63
N ILE A 39 -0.09 21.79 -8.89
CA ILE A 39 1.19 21.17 -8.50
C ILE A 39 1.46 21.37 -7.01
N SER A 40 1.31 22.60 -6.51
CA SER A 40 1.46 22.96 -5.09
C SER A 40 0.54 24.13 -4.74
N SER A 41 -0.05 24.09 -3.54
CA SER A 41 -0.88 25.16 -2.98
C SER A 41 -0.21 25.84 -1.77
N GLY A 42 1.09 25.63 -1.57
CA GLY A 42 1.84 26.09 -0.40
C GLY A 42 1.51 25.32 0.89
N ARG A 43 0.66 24.30 0.83
CA ARG A 43 0.36 23.38 1.93
C ARG A 43 1.11 22.08 1.74
N GLU A 44 1.70 21.60 2.83
CA GLU A 44 2.33 20.28 2.87
C GLU A 44 1.29 19.20 2.57
N LYS A 45 1.69 18.22 1.77
CA LYS A 45 0.84 17.08 1.45
C LYS A 45 1.66 15.81 1.55
N THR A 46 1.21 14.88 2.37
CA THR A 46 1.82 13.56 2.48
C THR A 46 1.27 12.62 1.41
N VAL A 47 2.16 12.03 0.64
CA VAL A 47 1.94 10.91 -0.27
C VAL A 47 2.36 9.64 0.44
N GLN A 48 1.43 8.70 0.56
CA GLN A 48 1.72 7.38 1.13
C GLN A 48 1.79 6.31 0.04
N ALA A 49 2.67 5.35 0.27
CA ALA A 49 2.80 4.16 -0.55
C ALA A 49 3.04 2.93 0.32
N VAL A 50 2.69 1.79 -0.25
CA VAL A 50 2.83 0.45 0.34
C VAL A 50 3.46 -0.46 -0.70
N ALA A 51 4.45 -1.24 -0.27
CA ALA A 51 5.15 -2.24 -1.08
C ALA A 51 5.76 -3.34 -0.19
N ASN A 52 6.37 -4.36 -0.79
CA ASN A 52 6.95 -5.48 -0.04
C ASN A 52 8.24 -5.10 0.69
N THR A 53 8.96 -4.09 0.19
CA THR A 53 10.15 -3.52 0.85
C THR A 53 9.99 -2.01 1.04
N THR A 54 10.78 -1.45 1.97
CA THR A 54 10.79 -0.01 2.24
C THR A 54 11.26 0.77 1.01
N GLU A 55 12.27 0.28 0.30
CA GLU A 55 12.81 0.92 -0.91
C GLU A 55 11.79 0.96 -2.04
N GLU A 56 11.06 -0.13 -2.28
CA GLU A 56 9.99 -0.18 -3.27
C GLU A 56 8.85 0.77 -2.90
N ALA A 57 8.53 0.87 -1.61
CA ALA A 57 7.49 1.76 -1.12
C ALA A 57 7.90 3.23 -1.35
N PHE A 58 9.16 3.60 -1.07
CA PHE A 58 9.67 4.94 -1.38
C PHE A 58 9.71 5.21 -2.88
N ALA A 59 10.18 4.28 -3.70
CA ALA A 59 10.17 4.42 -5.17
C ALA A 59 8.74 4.67 -5.69
N LYS A 60 7.75 3.94 -5.17
CA LYS A 60 6.34 4.10 -5.51
C LYS A 60 5.74 5.41 -4.99
N ALA A 61 6.16 5.89 -3.82
CA ALA A 61 5.75 7.20 -3.32
C ALA A 61 6.33 8.32 -4.18
N ARG A 62 7.63 8.28 -4.50
CA ARG A 62 8.31 9.24 -5.37
C ARG A 62 7.71 9.29 -6.77
N GLY A 63 7.30 8.15 -7.34
CA GLY A 63 6.62 8.10 -8.63
C GLY A 63 5.25 8.80 -8.68
N LYS A 64 4.66 9.16 -7.53
CA LYS A 64 3.42 9.93 -7.44
C LYS A 64 3.67 11.44 -7.25
N ILE A 65 4.92 11.84 -7.04
CA ILE A 65 5.30 13.23 -6.83
C ILE A 65 5.40 13.91 -8.19
N LEU A 66 4.75 15.06 -8.34
CA LEU A 66 4.81 15.86 -9.55
C LEU A 66 6.18 16.53 -9.69
N ALA A 67 6.60 16.77 -10.93
CA ALA A 67 7.80 17.56 -11.19
C ALA A 67 7.69 18.94 -10.51
N GLY A 68 8.83 19.45 -10.00
CA GLY A 68 8.88 20.76 -9.32
C GLY A 68 8.44 20.78 -7.86
N VAL A 69 7.95 19.65 -7.29
CA VAL A 69 7.63 19.57 -5.86
C VAL A 69 8.90 19.29 -5.04
N LYS A 70 9.12 20.08 -3.99
CA LYS A 70 10.18 19.85 -3.02
C LYS A 70 9.75 18.82 -1.97
N ILE A 71 10.52 17.76 -1.80
CA ILE A 71 10.38 16.82 -0.70
C ILE A 71 10.98 17.44 0.55
N ILE A 72 10.22 17.50 1.64
CA ILE A 72 10.63 18.09 2.92
C ILE A 72 10.88 17.05 4.01
N GLU A 73 10.20 15.90 3.96
CA GLU A 73 10.34 14.79 4.89
C GLU A 73 10.14 13.47 4.14
N GLU A 74 10.93 12.45 4.50
CA GLU A 74 10.66 11.08 4.12
C GLU A 74 10.63 10.25 5.41
N LYS A 75 9.59 9.44 5.57
CA LYS A 75 9.38 8.69 6.80
C LYS A 75 8.87 7.28 6.55
N GLU A 76 9.54 6.31 7.16
CA GLU A 76 8.98 4.98 7.29
C GLU A 76 7.87 5.00 8.34
N LEU A 77 6.66 4.62 7.93
CA LEU A 77 5.50 4.53 8.81
C LEU A 77 5.40 3.13 9.44
N ASN A 78 5.81 2.10 8.71
CA ASN A 78 6.08 0.78 9.26
C ASN A 78 7.04 -0.01 8.38
N ALA A 79 7.97 -0.71 9.01
CA ALA A 79 8.86 -1.66 8.37
C ALA A 79 8.08 -2.86 7.77
N PRO A 80 8.62 -3.50 6.72
CA PRO A 80 8.15 -4.79 6.28
C PRO A 80 8.55 -5.87 7.29
N GLU A 81 7.68 -6.85 7.49
CA GLU A 81 7.94 -7.98 8.38
C GLU A 81 7.44 -9.28 7.74
N ARG A 82 8.18 -10.37 7.90
CA ARG A 82 7.78 -11.70 7.40
C ARG A 82 8.14 -12.76 8.44
N ASN A 83 7.13 -13.50 8.89
CA ASN A 83 7.25 -14.54 9.90
C ASN A 83 6.57 -15.82 9.43
N ILE A 84 6.91 -16.92 10.09
CA ILE A 84 6.18 -18.18 10.00
C ILE A 84 5.46 -18.36 11.33
N ILE A 85 4.16 -18.60 11.29
CA ILE A 85 3.37 -18.93 12.48
C ILE A 85 2.90 -20.38 12.42
N THR A 86 2.77 -20.96 13.60
CA THR A 86 2.15 -22.27 13.79
C THR A 86 0.90 -22.09 14.64
N VAL A 87 -0.21 -22.64 14.18
CA VAL A 87 -1.53 -22.51 14.81
C VAL A 87 -2.11 -23.88 15.07
N GLU A 88 -2.32 -24.18 16.35
CA GLU A 88 -2.96 -25.41 16.79
C GLU A 88 -4.48 -25.22 16.88
N THR A 89 -5.24 -26.10 16.23
CA THR A 89 -6.70 -26.05 16.29
C THR A 89 -7.35 -27.41 16.09
N PHE A 90 -8.49 -27.64 16.73
CA PHE A 90 -9.29 -28.84 16.51
C PHE A 90 -10.19 -28.76 15.27
N TYR A 91 -10.16 -27.63 14.56
CA TYR A 91 -11.00 -27.41 13.39
C TYR A 91 -10.39 -27.97 12.09
N PRO A 92 -11.25 -28.36 11.13
CA PRO A 92 -10.83 -28.68 9.77
C PRO A 92 -10.29 -27.45 9.04
N LYS A 93 -9.55 -27.68 7.94
CA LYS A 93 -8.79 -26.65 7.22
C LYS A 93 -9.63 -25.40 6.86
N ASN A 94 -10.84 -25.60 6.37
CA ASN A 94 -11.75 -24.54 5.94
C ASN A 94 -12.18 -23.58 7.06
N ILE A 95 -12.03 -23.97 8.33
CA ILE A 95 -12.29 -23.12 9.50
C ILE A 95 -10.97 -22.68 10.16
N ALA A 96 -9.93 -23.51 10.07
CA ALA A 96 -8.60 -23.21 10.60
C ALA A 96 -7.99 -21.94 9.99
N GLU A 97 -8.28 -21.65 8.72
CA GLU A 97 -7.83 -20.39 8.08
C GLU A 97 -8.24 -19.15 8.87
N ASN A 98 -9.46 -19.07 9.40
CA ASN A 98 -9.89 -17.94 10.21
C ASN A 98 -9.09 -17.80 11.51
N HIS A 99 -8.70 -18.92 12.12
CA HIS A 99 -7.83 -18.93 13.29
C HIS A 99 -6.41 -18.46 12.95
N VAL A 100 -5.89 -18.90 11.80
CA VAL A 100 -4.59 -18.43 11.28
C VAL A 100 -4.62 -16.93 11.00
N TRP A 101 -5.67 -16.42 10.36
CA TRP A 101 -5.85 -14.98 10.13
C TRP A 101 -5.96 -14.17 11.43
N SER A 102 -6.69 -14.69 12.42
CA SER A 102 -6.80 -14.05 13.73
C SER A 102 -5.44 -13.96 14.42
N GLU A 103 -4.67 -15.06 14.40
CA GLU A 103 -3.34 -15.11 14.98
C GLU A 103 -2.35 -14.20 14.23
N ALA A 104 -2.43 -14.17 12.90
CA ALA A 104 -1.63 -13.27 12.07
C ALA A 104 -1.88 -11.80 12.40
N ARG A 105 -3.15 -11.40 12.58
CA ARG A 105 -3.51 -10.04 13.01
C ARG A 105 -3.06 -9.73 14.42
N ARG A 106 -3.10 -10.71 15.32
CA ARG A 106 -2.58 -10.57 16.69
C ARG A 106 -1.07 -10.27 16.69
N GLN A 107 -0.31 -10.89 15.79
CA GLN A 107 1.15 -10.72 15.73
C GLN A 107 1.59 -9.51 14.91
N LEU A 108 1.04 -9.29 13.70
CA LEU A 108 1.49 -8.25 12.77
C LEU A 108 0.53 -7.06 12.64
N GLY A 109 -0.62 -7.11 13.31
CA GLY A 109 -1.69 -6.10 13.25
C GLY A 109 -2.66 -6.29 12.08
N ASP A 110 -3.59 -5.36 11.91
CA ASP A 110 -4.70 -5.46 10.94
C ASP A 110 -4.27 -5.55 9.47
N LYS A 111 -3.01 -5.23 9.17
CA LYS A 111 -2.43 -5.29 7.83
C LYS A 111 -1.60 -6.54 7.57
N ALA A 112 -1.68 -7.52 8.46
CA ALA A 112 -1.11 -8.83 8.21
C ALA A 112 -1.74 -9.46 6.96
N GLU A 113 -0.93 -10.05 6.12
CA GLU A 113 -1.34 -10.92 5.03
C GLU A 113 -0.88 -12.34 5.35
N VAL A 114 -1.73 -13.33 5.06
CA VAL A 114 -1.45 -14.76 5.27
C VAL A 114 -1.27 -15.44 3.91
N LYS A 115 -0.21 -16.22 3.77
CA LYS A 115 0.08 -17.08 2.62
C LYS A 115 0.37 -18.51 3.09
N ASN A 116 0.15 -19.45 2.17
CA ASN A 116 0.55 -20.85 2.31
C ASN A 116 0.08 -21.49 3.62
N VAL A 117 -1.23 -21.49 3.87
CA VAL A 117 -1.80 -22.20 5.03
C VAL A 117 -1.79 -23.71 4.77
N GLU A 118 -0.89 -24.40 5.46
CA GLU A 118 -0.62 -25.82 5.29
C GLU A 118 -0.84 -26.58 6.58
N LEU A 119 -1.37 -27.81 6.47
CA LEU A 119 -1.51 -28.70 7.61
C LEU A 119 -0.19 -29.43 7.81
N LEU A 120 0.52 -29.08 8.87
CA LEU A 120 1.79 -29.70 9.23
C LEU A 120 1.58 -31.06 9.93
N THR A 121 0.64 -31.10 10.87
CA THR A 121 0.35 -32.31 11.65
C THR A 121 -1.15 -32.54 11.75
N VAL A 122 -1.61 -33.72 11.33
CA VAL A 122 -3.00 -34.16 11.53
C VAL A 122 -3.21 -34.50 13.02
N GLY A 123 -4.24 -33.91 13.61
CA GLY A 123 -4.67 -34.19 14.98
C GLY A 123 -5.26 -35.58 15.15
N SER A 124 -5.34 -36.06 16.39
CA SER A 124 -5.88 -37.38 16.71
C SER A 124 -7.15 -37.25 17.56
N LYS A 125 -8.09 -38.19 17.40
CA LYS A 125 -9.35 -38.20 18.18
C LYS A 125 -9.22 -38.80 19.59
N GLY A 126 -8.14 -39.53 19.86
CA GLY A 126 -7.98 -40.25 21.13
C GLY A 126 -8.99 -41.40 21.32
N PHE A 127 -8.89 -42.12 22.44
CA PHE A 127 -9.89 -43.13 22.84
C PHE A 127 -10.89 -42.49 23.81
N LEU A 128 -12.18 -42.51 23.50
CA LEU A 128 -13.25 -41.83 24.27
C LEU A 128 -12.99 -40.33 24.54
N GLY A 129 -12.25 -39.65 23.65
CA GLY A 129 -11.91 -38.22 23.79
C GLY A 129 -10.71 -37.93 24.69
N MET A 130 -10.17 -38.94 25.40
CA MET A 130 -8.89 -38.80 26.11
C MET A 130 -7.71 -38.87 25.14
N GLY A 131 -6.77 -37.93 25.27
CA GLY A 131 -5.57 -37.86 24.43
C GLY A 131 -5.79 -37.26 23.04
N LYS A 132 -6.90 -36.52 22.83
CA LYS A 132 -7.15 -35.79 21.59
C LYS A 132 -6.04 -34.77 21.33
N LYS A 133 -5.43 -34.79 20.14
CA LYS A 133 -4.43 -33.78 19.71
C LYS A 133 -5.03 -32.87 18.65
N PRO A 134 -4.74 -31.55 18.68
CA PRO A 134 -5.19 -30.64 17.64
C PRO A 134 -4.45 -30.90 16.32
N ASN A 135 -5.04 -30.40 15.23
CA ASN A 135 -4.31 -30.19 13.99
C ASN A 135 -3.32 -29.04 14.19
N VAL A 136 -2.17 -29.12 13.55
CA VAL A 136 -1.15 -28.07 13.57
C VAL A 136 -1.02 -27.52 12.16
N TYR A 137 -1.33 -26.23 11.99
CA TYR A 137 -1.18 -25.54 10.72
C TYR A 137 0.01 -24.61 10.76
N GLN A 138 0.73 -24.53 9.65
CA GLN A 138 1.78 -23.56 9.43
C GLN A 138 1.32 -22.56 8.38
N ALA A 139 1.68 -21.29 8.56
CA ALA A 139 1.44 -20.27 7.55
C ALA A 139 2.58 -19.25 7.53
N GLU A 140 2.83 -18.72 6.34
CA GLU A 140 3.67 -17.55 6.18
C GLU A 140 2.81 -16.31 6.37
N ILE A 141 3.23 -15.42 7.25
CA ILE A 141 2.57 -14.14 7.46
C ILE A 141 3.53 -13.01 7.14
N TYR A 142 3.02 -11.94 6.56
CA TYR A 142 3.82 -10.78 6.28
C TYR A 142 3.02 -9.49 6.41
N LYS A 143 3.76 -8.41 6.64
CA LYS A 143 3.27 -7.05 6.70
C LYS A 143 4.08 -6.25 5.70
N GLN A 144 3.40 -5.56 4.80
CA GLN A 144 4.05 -4.71 3.79
C GLN A 144 4.62 -3.44 4.42
N ALA A 145 5.73 -2.96 3.87
CA ALA A 145 6.30 -1.67 4.24
C ALA A 145 5.33 -0.54 3.88
N ARG A 146 5.22 0.47 4.74
CA ARG A 146 4.50 1.71 4.44
C ARG A 146 5.40 2.88 4.70
N VAL A 147 5.39 3.82 3.77
CA VAL A 147 6.16 5.07 3.89
C VAL A 147 5.27 6.27 3.60
N GLY A 148 5.70 7.42 4.09
CA GLY A 148 5.19 8.74 3.74
C GLY A 148 6.31 9.62 3.20
N ILE A 149 6.01 10.38 2.15
CA ILE A 149 6.81 11.48 1.62
C ILE A 149 5.93 12.72 1.56
#